data_AF-A0A411HHQ5-F1
#
_entry.id   AF-A0A411HHQ5-F1
#
_cell.length_a   1.000
_cell.length_b   1.000
_cell.length_c   1.000
_cell.angle_alpha   90.00
_cell.angle_beta   90.00
_cell.angle_gamma   90.00
#
_symmetry.space_group_name_H-M   'P 1'
#
loop_
_entity.id
_entity.type
_entity.pdbx_description
1 polymer ?
#
loop_
_entity_poly.entity_id
_entity_poly.type
_entity_poly.pdbx_seq_one_letter_code
_entity_poly.pdbx_strand_id
1 'polypeptide(L)'
;MRDHASQLQRIGKLMKTATFPSLRVDAALRQAAEEVLLEGETLSSFVEQSVRANIERRQWQDEFVARGLASRDKARRTGLYVSSATVLKGLASRLTKAKSK
;
A
#
# COMPACT_ATOMS: atom_id res chain seq x y z
N MET A 1 -40.55 19.49 27.89
CA MET A 1 -40.74 18.02 27.88
C MET A 1 -41.04 17.45 26.48
N ARG A 2 -40.43 17.95 25.39
CA ARG A 2 -40.40 17.28 24.06
C ARG A 2 -39.17 17.76 23.29
N ASP A 3 -37.98 17.33 23.72
CA ASP A 3 -36.71 17.68 23.05
C ASP A 3 -35.80 16.45 22.88
N HIS A 4 -36.42 15.28 22.65
CA HIS A 4 -35.70 14.01 22.47
C HIS A 4 -35.98 13.31 21.14
N ALA A 5 -36.88 13.82 20.30
CA ALA A 5 -37.22 13.17 19.03
C ALA A 5 -36.29 13.55 17.86
N SER A 6 -35.51 14.61 17.98
CA SER A 6 -34.66 15.13 16.89
C SER A 6 -33.22 14.60 16.91
N GLN A 7 -32.86 13.75 17.89
CA GLN A 7 -31.49 13.29 18.10
C GLN A 7 -31.20 11.87 17.56
N LEU A 8 -32.19 11.19 16.96
CA LEU A 8 -32.03 9.81 16.46
C LEU A 8 -32.06 9.65 14.93
N GLN A 9 -32.33 10.72 14.16
CA GLN A 9 -32.24 10.68 12.68
C GLN A 9 -30.90 11.19 12.12
N ARG A 10 -29.93 11.46 13.01
CA ARG A 10 -28.55 11.85 12.67
C ARG A 10 -27.51 10.78 13.04
N ILE A 11 -27.90 9.51 13.15
CA ILE A 11 -26.95 8.40 12.93
C ILE A 11 -26.83 8.29 11.41
N GLY A 12 -26.02 9.17 10.84
CA GLY A 12 -25.94 9.42 9.42
C GLY A 12 -25.76 8.15 8.61
N LYS A 13 -26.36 8.15 7.40
CA LYS A 13 -25.69 7.62 6.19
C LYS A 13 -24.87 6.38 6.52
N LEU A 14 -25.54 5.31 6.96
CA LEU A 14 -24.95 3.99 7.15
C LEU A 14 -24.10 3.76 5.90
N MET A 15 -22.77 3.80 6.06
CA MET A 15 -21.88 3.97 4.92
C MET A 15 -22.19 2.87 3.92
N LYS A 16 -22.79 3.23 2.78
CA LYS A 16 -22.82 2.33 1.63
C LYS A 16 -21.35 2.15 1.26
N THR A 17 -20.77 1.05 1.70
CA THR A 17 -19.40 0.70 1.37
C THR A 17 -19.34 0.62 -0.15
N ALA A 18 -18.43 1.40 -0.74
CA ALA A 18 -18.24 1.34 -2.19
C ALA A 18 -17.86 -0.09 -2.54
N THR A 19 -18.62 -0.72 -3.44
CA THR A 19 -18.33 -2.07 -3.90
C THR A 19 -17.49 -1.99 -5.15
N PHE A 20 -16.54 -2.91 -5.32
CA PHE A 20 -15.92 -3.11 -6.61
C PHE A 20 -16.97 -3.56 -7.64
N PRO A 21 -16.80 -3.19 -8.92
CA PRO A 21 -17.65 -3.74 -9.97
C PRO A 21 -17.49 -5.26 -10.02
N SER A 22 -18.50 -5.95 -10.54
CA SER A 22 -18.42 -7.39 -10.76
C SER A 22 -17.29 -7.71 -11.75
N LEU A 23 -16.29 -8.46 -11.27
CA LEU A 23 -15.14 -8.86 -12.06
C LEU A 23 -15.34 -10.28 -12.58
N ARG A 24 -15.35 -10.43 -13.91
CA ARG A 24 -15.26 -11.75 -14.54
C ARG A 24 -13.80 -12.20 -14.50
N VAL A 25 -13.58 -13.43 -14.06
CA VAL A 25 -12.26 -14.06 -13.98
C VAL A 25 -12.30 -15.44 -14.62
N ASP A 26 -11.16 -15.91 -15.11
CA ASP A 26 -11.02 -17.28 -15.56
C ASP A 26 -11.23 -18.27 -14.41
N ALA A 27 -11.82 -19.43 -14.71
CA ALA A 27 -12.09 -20.46 -13.70
C ALA A 27 -10.81 -20.92 -12.98
N ALA A 28 -9.71 -21.06 -13.72
CA ALA A 28 -8.41 -21.43 -13.16
C ALA A 28 -7.89 -20.39 -12.16
N LEU A 29 -8.06 -19.10 -12.44
CA LEU A 29 -7.65 -18.03 -11.52
C LEU A 29 -8.49 -18.06 -10.23
N ARG A 30 -9.80 -18.27 -10.37
CA ARG A 30 -10.70 -18.40 -9.23
C ARG A 30 -10.29 -19.57 -8.33
N GLN A 31 -10.06 -20.75 -8.93
CA GLN A 31 -9.64 -21.94 -8.19
C GLN A 31 -8.32 -21.69 -7.45
N ALA A 32 -7.30 -21.13 -8.13
CA ALA A 32 -6.02 -20.82 -7.50
C ALA A 32 -6.17 -19.84 -6.33
N ALA A 33 -7.10 -18.89 -6.40
CA ALA A 33 -7.38 -17.96 -5.30
C ALA A 33 -8.08 -18.64 -4.12
N GLU A 34 -8.98 -19.61 -4.38
CA GLU A 34 -9.67 -20.38 -3.34
C GLU A 34 -8.71 -21.35 -2.62
N GLU A 35 -7.73 -21.94 -3.32
CA GLU A 35 -6.75 -22.88 -2.77
C GLU A 35 -5.75 -22.25 -1.79
N VAL A 36 -5.53 -20.93 -1.85
CA VAL A 36 -4.56 -20.22 -1.00
C VAL A 36 -5.19 -19.48 0.18
N LEU A 37 -6.50 -19.58 0.37
CA LEU A 37 -7.21 -18.92 1.48
C LEU A 37 -6.75 -19.50 2.82
N LEU A 38 -6.61 -18.61 3.80
CA LEU A 38 -6.36 -19.00 5.19
C LEU A 38 -7.66 -19.44 5.89
N GLU A 39 -7.53 -20.10 7.03
CA GLU A 39 -8.69 -20.52 7.83
C GLU A 39 -9.55 -19.32 8.23
N GLY A 40 -10.84 -19.36 7.88
CA GLY A 40 -11.79 -18.28 8.14
C GLY A 40 -11.70 -17.11 7.16
N GLU A 41 -10.82 -17.16 6.16
CA GLU A 41 -10.73 -16.13 5.12
C GLU A 41 -11.76 -16.35 4.00
N THR A 42 -12.28 -15.26 3.44
CA THR A 42 -13.18 -15.30 2.28
C THR A 42 -12.46 -14.82 1.02
N LEU A 43 -12.92 -15.27 -0.15
CA LEU A 43 -12.39 -14.78 -1.42
C LEU A 43 -12.52 -13.25 -1.55
N SER A 44 -13.61 -12.66 -1.05
CA SER A 44 -13.83 -11.21 -1.07
C SER A 44 -12.81 -10.46 -0.21
N SER A 45 -12.53 -10.95 1.02
CA SER A 45 -11.53 -10.33 1.90
C SER A 45 -10.12 -10.47 1.34
N PHE A 46 -9.80 -11.63 0.75
CA PHE A 46 -8.51 -11.87 0.10
C PHE A 46 -8.29 -10.92 -1.09
N VAL A 47 -9.30 -10.73 -1.94
CA VAL A 47 -9.24 -9.80 -3.07
C VAL A 47 -9.12 -8.34 -2.59
N GLU A 48 -9.88 -7.94 -1.55
CA GLU A 48 -9.76 -6.60 -0.98
C GLU A 48 -8.33 -6.31 -0.50
N GLN A 49 -7.76 -7.22 0.30
CA GLN A 49 -6.40 -7.09 0.81
C GLN A 49 -5.38 -7.05 -0.33
N SER A 50 -5.54 -7.89 -1.35
CA SER A 50 -4.69 -7.91 -2.53
C SER A 50 -4.73 -6.58 -3.29
N VAL A 51 -5.91 -5.98 -3.45
CA VAL A 51 -6.05 -4.66 -4.10
C VAL A 51 -5.39 -3.57 -3.26
N ARG A 52 -5.60 -3.57 -1.94
CA ARG A 52 -4.96 -2.62 -1.02
C ARG A 52 -3.44 -2.69 -1.11
N ALA A 53 -2.86 -3.87 -0.99
CA ALA A 53 -1.42 -4.07 -1.09
C ALA A 53 -0.87 -3.63 -2.46
N ASN A 54 -1.62 -3.85 -3.55
CA ASN A 54 -1.22 -3.40 -4.87
C ASN A 54 -1.25 -1.87 -5.02
N ILE A 55 -2.24 -1.20 -4.43
CA ILE A 55 -2.32 0.26 -4.41
C ILE A 55 -1.11 0.84 -3.67
N GLU A 56 -0.83 0.36 -2.47
CA GLU A 56 0.30 0.81 -1.65
C GLU A 56 1.62 0.61 -2.38
N ARG A 57 1.82 -0.57 -2.98
CA ARG A 57 3.02 -0.88 -3.79
C ARG A 57 3.19 0.11 -4.95
N ARG A 58 2.11 0.44 -5.67
CA ARG A 58 2.17 1.38 -6.79
C ARG A 58 2.49 2.80 -6.31
N GLN A 59 1.86 3.24 -5.23
CA GLN A 59 2.15 4.55 -4.63
C GLN A 59 3.61 4.66 -4.19
N TRP A 60 4.15 3.66 -3.49
CA TRP A 60 5.56 3.66 -3.10
C TRP A 60 6.51 3.63 -4.28
N GLN A 61 6.18 2.88 -5.33
CA GLN A 61 6.99 2.84 -6.55
C GLN A 61 7.02 4.22 -7.24
N ASP A 62 5.86 4.86 -7.39
CA ASP A 62 5.75 6.18 -8.03
C ASP A 62 6.53 7.23 -7.23
N GLU A 63 6.38 7.23 -5.91
CA GLU A 63 7.14 8.13 -5.05
C GLU A 63 8.64 7.86 -5.08
N PHE A 64 9.06 6.59 -5.13
CA PHE A 64 10.48 6.22 -5.22
C PHE A 64 11.09 6.75 -6.51
N VAL A 65 10.39 6.58 -7.64
CA VAL A 65 10.82 7.11 -8.94
C VAL A 65 10.87 8.64 -8.90
N ALA A 66 9.82 9.30 -8.39
CA ALA A 66 9.78 10.75 -8.28
C ALA A 66 10.95 11.31 -7.45
N ARG A 67 11.23 10.70 -6.28
CA ARG A 67 12.39 11.07 -5.44
C ARG A 67 13.72 10.84 -6.16
N GLY A 68 13.85 9.74 -6.89
CA GLY A 68 15.05 9.41 -7.67
C GLY A 68 15.34 10.44 -8.76
N LEU A 69 14.31 10.81 -9.54
CA LEU A 69 14.42 11.83 -10.58
C LEU A 69 14.76 13.21 -10.00
N ALA A 70 14.09 13.62 -8.93
CA ALA A 70 14.38 14.88 -8.25
C ALA A 70 15.83 14.93 -7.70
N SER A 71 16.31 13.81 -7.15
CA SER A 71 17.69 13.68 -6.66
C SER A 71 18.71 13.80 -7.80
N ARG A 72 18.48 13.11 -8.93
CA ARG A 72 19.29 13.21 -10.14
C ARG A 72 19.37 14.66 -10.64
N ASP A 73 18.24 15.34 -10.73
CA ASP A 73 18.17 16.70 -11.25
C ASP A 73 18.83 17.70 -10.27
N LYS A 74 18.77 17.44 -8.96
CA LYS A 74 19.54 18.19 -7.96
C LYS A 74 21.04 17.98 -8.15
N ALA A 75 21.52 16.75 -8.24
CA ALA A 75 22.94 16.44 -8.43
C ALA A 75 23.50 17.04 -9.72
N ARG A 76 22.74 16.99 -10.82
CA ARG A 76 23.09 17.65 -12.09
C ARG A 76 23.24 19.16 -11.95
N ARG A 77 22.33 19.83 -11.22
CA ARG A 77 22.37 21.28 -11.01
C ARG A 77 23.49 21.73 -10.08
N THR A 78 23.78 20.96 -9.02
CA THR A 78 24.76 21.35 -7.99
C THR A 78 26.16 20.81 -8.25
N GLY A 79 26.32 19.83 -9.14
CA GLY A 79 27.58 19.10 -9.32
C GLY A 79 27.96 18.19 -8.15
N LEU A 80 27.09 18.05 -7.15
CA LEU A 80 27.37 17.26 -5.95
C LEU A 80 26.96 15.80 -6.16
N TYR A 81 27.95 14.92 -6.26
CA TYR A 81 27.79 13.48 -6.38
C TYR A 81 28.45 12.75 -5.21
N VAL A 82 27.92 11.59 -4.85
CA VAL A 82 28.51 10.70 -3.84
C VAL A 82 28.92 9.42 -4.53
N SER A 83 30.14 8.95 -4.25
CA SER A 83 30.62 7.70 -4.83
C SER A 83 29.77 6.51 -4.36
N SER A 84 29.59 5.53 -5.25
CA SER A 84 28.89 4.28 -4.91
C SER A 84 29.54 3.56 -3.73
N ALA A 85 30.87 3.58 -3.64
CA ALA A 85 31.62 2.99 -2.53
C ALA A 85 31.25 3.63 -1.18
N THR A 86 31.11 4.96 -1.12
CA THR A 86 30.68 5.68 0.09
C THR A 86 29.26 5.28 0.49
N VAL A 87 28.34 5.19 -0.48
CA VAL A 87 26.94 4.79 -0.24
C VAL A 87 26.89 3.35 0.30
N LEU A 88 27.55 2.41 -0.38
CA LEU A 88 27.57 1.00 -0.01
C LEU A 88 28.17 0.79 1.39
N LYS A 89 29.27 1.49 1.72
CA LYS A 89 29.86 1.46 3.07
C LYS A 89 28.87 1.93 4.14
N GLY A 90 28.13 3.01 3.86
CA GLY A 90 27.10 3.52 4.77
C GLY A 90 25.96 2.53 4.99
N LEU A 91 25.49 1.89 3.92
CA LEU A 91 24.43 0.87 3.99
C LEU A 91 24.89 -0.37 4.75
N ALA A 92 26.10 -0.87 4.50
CA ALA A 92 26.67 -2.01 5.22
C ALA A 92 26.77 -1.73 6.73
N SER A 93 27.21 -0.53 7.12
CA SER A 93 27.28 -0.12 8.53
C SER A 93 25.89 -0.13 9.21
N ARG A 94 24.87 0.42 8.54
CA ARG A 94 23.49 0.40 9.06
C ARG A 94 22.95 -1.02 9.20
N LEU A 95 23.24 -1.89 8.24
CA LEU A 95 22.82 -3.29 8.28
C LEU A 95 23.49 -4.05 9.43
N THR A 96 24.80 -3.88 9.63
CA THR A 96 25.51 -4.49 10.76
C THR A 96 24.91 -4.06 12.10
N LYS A 97 24.61 -2.76 12.26
CA LYS A 97 23.97 -2.24 13.48
C LYS A 97 22.56 -2.80 13.71
N ALA A 98 21.79 -3.01 12.65
CA ALA A 98 20.45 -3.60 12.77
C ALA A 98 20.49 -5.09 13.16
N LYS A 99 21.52 -5.82 12.74
CA LYS A 99 21.73 -7.24 13.08
C LYS A 99 22.29 -7.48 14.49
N SER A 100 22.96 -6.49 15.06
CA SER A 100 23.53 -6.59 16.41
C SER A 100 22.53 -6.23 17.52
N LYS A 101 21.25 -6.12 17.18
CA LYS A 101 20.14 -5.80 18.08
C LYS A 101 19.12 -6.93 18.02
#